data_AF-A0A961UC70-F1
#
_entry.id   AF-A0A961UC70-F1
#
_cell.length_a   1.000
_cell.length_b   1.000
_cell.length_c   1.000
_cell.angle_alpha   90.00
_cell.angle_beta   90.00
_cell.angle_gamma   90.00
#
_symmetry.space_group_name_H-M   'P 1'
#
loop_
_entity.id
_entity.type
_entity.pdbx_description
1 polymer ?
#
loop_
_entity_poly.entity_id
_entity_poly.type
_entity_poly.pdbx_seq_one_letter_code
_entity_poly.pdbx_strand_id
1 'polypeptide(L)'
;MTGNVQQAVRDRFGGIVLAVTIAAAAVFLSEHYGGPQMLFALLIGMAFNFLSTEPKTAKGIDFAAKPILRLGVALLGVRLSLTDMMAHGWLPLAGIVAFVALTILGGMLISRLAGRSADFGLLTGGAVAICGASAALAISSVLPKSEKLESNTLFTVVAVTTLSTLAMVLYPVLFAALGLDENQTGFLIGATIHDVAQVVGAGYSVSDTAGDMATLTKLQRVALLPVVMFAIVALSRRSGGQAAGLPWFLVGFVVLMALNSLGLVSDAVRAVVSDVSRWLLVTAISALGVKTSLQAMFAVGPRQAAIVVGETLLLLLMATGYVLSLM
;
A
#
# COMPACT_ATOMS: atom_id res chain seq x y z
N MET A 1 -15.02 31.89 6.49
CA MET A 1 -14.42 30.55 6.65
C MET A 1 -15.43 29.39 6.48
N THR A 2 -16.72 29.58 6.80
CA THR A 2 -17.77 28.54 6.67
C THR A 2 -18.15 28.17 5.23
N GLY A 3 -18.10 29.11 4.28
CA GLY A 3 -18.42 28.85 2.87
C GLY A 3 -17.48 27.84 2.18
N ASN A 4 -16.18 27.87 2.50
CA ASN A 4 -15.20 26.95 1.93
C ASN A 4 -15.40 25.49 2.39
N VAL A 5 -15.86 25.29 3.62
CA VAL A 5 -16.13 23.95 4.16
C VAL A 5 -17.41 23.38 3.52
N GLN A 6 -18.48 24.18 3.43
CA GLN A 6 -19.72 23.73 2.78
C GLN A 6 -19.51 23.38 1.30
N GLN A 7 -18.71 24.16 0.58
CA GLN A 7 -18.38 23.87 -0.81
C GLN A 7 -17.51 22.61 -0.94
N ALA A 8 -16.51 22.43 -0.07
CA ALA A 8 -15.70 21.21 -0.05
C ALA A 8 -16.52 19.95 0.27
N VAL A 9 -17.51 20.05 1.17
CA VAL A 9 -18.44 18.95 1.49
C VAL A 9 -19.31 18.63 0.27
N ARG A 10 -19.91 19.65 -0.35
CA ARG A 10 -20.77 19.49 -1.54
C ARG A 10 -20.03 18.84 -2.71
N ASP A 11 -18.79 19.25 -2.93
CA ASP A 11 -17.91 18.75 -3.99
C ASP A 11 -17.49 17.28 -3.79
N ARG A 12 -17.43 16.80 -2.55
CA ARG A 12 -17.01 15.42 -2.22
C ARG A 12 -18.19 14.47 -2.03
N PHE A 13 -19.38 15.01 -1.78
CA PHE A 13 -20.56 14.24 -1.42
C PHE A 13 -20.86 13.12 -2.43
N GLY A 14 -20.93 13.44 -3.73
CA GLY A 14 -21.31 12.47 -4.77
C GLY A 14 -20.40 11.25 -4.83
N GLY A 15 -19.08 11.44 -4.76
CA GLY A 15 -18.12 10.34 -4.80
C GLY A 15 -18.07 9.52 -3.52
N ILE A 16 -18.27 10.15 -2.35
CA ILE A 16 -18.35 9.43 -1.07
C ILE A 16 -19.60 8.56 -1.04
N VAL A 17 -20.76 9.12 -1.45
CA VAL A 17 -22.01 8.34 -1.52
C VAL A 17 -21.85 7.16 -2.47
N LEU A 18 -21.26 7.35 -3.65
CA LEU A 18 -20.98 6.25 -4.57
C LEU A 18 -20.14 5.14 -3.89
N ALA A 19 -19.04 5.52 -3.25
CA ALA A 19 -18.16 4.57 -2.58
C ALA A 19 -18.86 3.81 -1.43
N VAL A 20 -19.66 4.50 -0.61
CA VAL A 20 -20.44 3.89 0.47
C VAL A 20 -21.52 2.96 -0.07
N THR A 21 -22.20 3.33 -1.16
CA THR A 21 -23.19 2.47 -1.81
C THR A 21 -22.56 1.18 -2.34
N ILE A 22 -21.40 1.28 -3.00
CA ILE A 22 -20.66 0.11 -3.48
C ILE A 22 -20.22 -0.75 -2.28
N ALA A 23 -19.73 -0.13 -1.20
CA ALA A 23 -19.35 -0.84 0.02
C ALA A 23 -20.52 -1.59 0.64
N ALA A 24 -21.68 -0.96 0.76
CA ALA A 24 -22.91 -1.58 1.28
C ALA A 24 -23.36 -2.74 0.39
N ALA A 25 -23.31 -2.59 -0.94
CA ALA A 25 -23.62 -3.66 -1.87
C ALA A 25 -22.65 -4.85 -1.74
N ALA A 26 -21.35 -4.57 -1.57
CA ALA A 26 -20.33 -5.60 -1.35
C ALA A 26 -20.51 -6.35 -0.02
N VAL A 27 -20.86 -5.64 1.06
CA VAL A 27 -21.21 -6.23 2.36
C VAL A 27 -22.41 -7.15 2.21
N PHE A 28 -23.48 -6.65 1.59
CA PHE A 28 -24.71 -7.41 1.36
C PHE A 28 -24.43 -8.70 0.59
N LEU A 29 -23.65 -8.63 -0.50
CA LEU A 29 -23.29 -9.80 -1.29
C LEU A 29 -22.48 -10.82 -0.48
N SER A 30 -21.49 -10.35 0.29
CA SER A 30 -20.67 -11.22 1.14
C SER A 30 -21.49 -11.94 2.20
N GLU A 31 -22.42 -11.24 2.86
CA GLU A 31 -23.26 -11.82 3.93
C GLU A 31 -24.32 -12.80 3.40
N HIS A 32 -24.86 -12.59 2.20
CA HIS A 32 -25.96 -13.39 1.66
C HIS A 32 -25.52 -14.50 0.70
N TYR A 33 -24.42 -14.29 -0.02
CA TYR A 33 -23.91 -15.21 -1.05
C TYR A 33 -22.52 -15.77 -0.73
N GLY A 34 -21.89 -15.32 0.36
CA GLY A 34 -20.55 -15.72 0.75
C GLY A 34 -19.46 -15.05 -0.09
N GLY A 35 -18.20 -15.32 0.25
CA GLY A 35 -17.02 -14.79 -0.43
C GLY A 35 -16.49 -13.47 0.14
N PRO A 36 -15.30 -13.02 -0.31
CA PRO A 36 -14.58 -11.94 0.36
C PRO A 36 -15.17 -10.56 0.06
N GLN A 37 -15.67 -9.89 1.09
CA GLN A 37 -16.28 -8.55 1.00
C GLN A 37 -15.39 -7.52 0.28
N MET A 38 -14.08 -7.48 0.60
CA MET A 38 -13.15 -6.52 0.00
C MET A 38 -12.94 -6.78 -1.50
N LEU A 39 -12.98 -8.06 -1.91
CA LEU A 39 -12.91 -8.43 -3.31
C LEU A 39 -14.14 -7.91 -4.06
N PHE A 40 -15.34 -8.12 -3.52
CA PHE A 40 -16.56 -7.58 -4.13
C PHE A 40 -16.52 -6.05 -4.21
N ALA A 41 -16.10 -5.37 -3.13
CA ALA A 41 -15.96 -3.92 -3.12
C ALA A 41 -15.04 -3.42 -4.24
N LEU A 42 -13.89 -4.07 -4.44
CA LEU A 42 -12.94 -3.76 -5.51
C LEU A 42 -13.54 -4.02 -6.90
N LEU A 43 -14.07 -5.22 -7.14
CA LEU A 43 -14.58 -5.64 -8.45
C LEU A 43 -15.77 -4.79 -8.90
N ILE A 44 -16.72 -4.54 -7.99
CA ILE A 44 -17.86 -3.66 -8.26
C ILE A 44 -17.36 -2.25 -8.51
N GLY A 45 -16.43 -1.74 -7.69
CA GLY A 45 -15.79 -0.45 -7.92
C GLY A 45 -15.21 -0.33 -9.32
N MET A 46 -14.44 -1.32 -9.78
CA MET A 46 -13.86 -1.33 -11.13
C MET A 46 -14.90 -1.27 -12.24
N ALA A 47 -16.06 -1.92 -12.06
CA ALA A 47 -17.16 -1.82 -13.02
C ALA A 47 -17.69 -0.37 -13.16
N PHE A 48 -17.53 0.45 -12.12
CA PHE A 48 -17.90 1.87 -12.12
C PHE A 48 -16.73 2.81 -12.48
N ASN A 49 -15.63 2.31 -13.08
CA ASN A 49 -14.43 3.12 -13.34
C ASN A 49 -14.67 4.40 -14.15
N PHE A 50 -15.67 4.40 -15.05
CA PHE A 50 -16.07 5.58 -15.82
C PHE A 50 -16.49 6.78 -14.95
N LEU A 51 -16.91 6.57 -13.70
CA LEU A 51 -17.25 7.65 -12.76
C LEU A 51 -16.04 8.27 -12.06
N SER A 52 -14.83 7.73 -12.26
CA SER A 52 -13.61 8.23 -11.62
C SER A 52 -13.16 9.59 -12.11
N THR A 53 -13.46 9.94 -13.37
CA THR A 53 -13.14 11.22 -13.99
C THR A 53 -14.30 12.21 -13.97
N GLU A 54 -15.46 11.79 -13.50
CA GLU A 54 -16.68 12.59 -13.59
C GLU A 54 -16.67 13.73 -12.58
N PRO A 55 -16.89 15.00 -12.99
CA PRO A 55 -16.70 16.16 -12.11
C PRO A 55 -17.50 16.11 -10.80
N LYS A 56 -18.66 15.45 -10.81
CA LYS A 56 -19.56 15.33 -9.64
C LYS A 56 -19.10 14.29 -8.61
N THR A 57 -18.25 13.33 -9.01
CA THR A 57 -17.87 12.18 -8.18
C THR A 57 -16.36 12.11 -7.93
N ALA A 58 -15.53 12.57 -8.87
CA ALA A 58 -14.07 12.44 -8.84
C ALA A 58 -13.44 12.88 -7.51
N LYS A 59 -13.78 14.08 -7.03
CA LYS A 59 -13.23 14.62 -5.76
C LYS A 59 -13.61 13.77 -4.54
N GLY A 60 -14.83 13.22 -4.53
CA GLY A 60 -15.30 12.36 -3.45
C GLY A 60 -14.65 10.98 -3.47
N ILE A 61 -14.47 10.41 -4.67
CA ILE A 61 -13.76 9.15 -4.87
C ILE A 61 -12.30 9.30 -4.41
N ASP A 62 -11.63 10.40 -4.75
CA ASP A 62 -10.27 10.69 -4.29
C ASP A 62 -10.17 10.82 -2.77
N PHE A 63 -11.18 11.44 -2.15
CA PHE A 63 -11.25 11.57 -0.71
C PHE A 63 -11.46 10.22 0.00
N ALA A 64 -12.29 9.36 -0.57
CA ALA A 64 -12.51 8.01 -0.06
C ALA A 64 -11.29 7.10 -0.25
N ALA A 65 -10.69 7.10 -1.44
CA ALA A 65 -9.57 6.21 -1.78
C ALA A 65 -8.27 6.54 -1.01
N LYS A 66 -8.11 7.75 -0.46
CA LYS A 66 -6.87 8.19 0.21
C LYS A 66 -7.09 8.63 1.67
N PRO A 67 -7.73 9.77 1.99
CA PRO A 67 -8.01 10.16 3.37
C PRO A 67 -8.76 9.11 4.19
N ILE A 68 -9.89 8.59 3.70
CA ILE A 68 -10.70 7.60 4.44
C ILE A 68 -9.90 6.31 4.63
N LEU A 69 -9.20 5.83 3.58
CA LEU A 69 -8.29 4.70 3.68
C LEU A 69 -7.27 4.88 4.81
N ARG A 70 -6.56 6.01 4.81
CA ARG A 70 -5.50 6.31 5.79
C ARG A 70 -6.07 6.35 7.20
N LEU A 71 -7.27 6.89 7.38
CA LEU A 71 -7.95 6.85 8.67
C LEU A 71 -8.29 5.41 9.09
N GLY A 72 -8.87 4.60 8.20
CA GLY A 72 -9.13 3.18 8.48
C GLY A 72 -7.86 2.43 8.86
N VAL A 73 -6.79 2.57 8.08
CA VAL A 73 -5.48 1.97 8.39
C VAL A 73 -4.95 2.44 9.73
N ALA A 74 -5.05 3.73 10.08
CA ALA A 74 -4.63 4.21 11.40
C ALA A 74 -5.42 3.52 12.52
N LEU A 75 -6.76 3.47 12.40
CA LEU A 75 -7.64 2.85 13.40
C LEU A 75 -7.41 1.35 13.56
N LEU A 76 -6.97 0.68 12.49
CA LEU A 76 -6.64 -0.74 12.51
C LEU A 76 -5.56 -1.10 13.54
N GLY A 77 -4.70 -0.15 13.93
CA GLY A 77 -3.69 -0.35 14.96
C GLY A 77 -4.28 -0.85 16.29
N VAL A 78 -5.55 -0.55 16.58
CA VAL A 78 -6.23 -1.04 17.80
C VAL A 78 -6.43 -2.56 17.83
N ARG A 79 -6.38 -3.23 16.67
CA ARG A 79 -6.57 -4.70 16.58
C ARG A 79 -5.30 -5.47 16.87
N LEU A 80 -4.15 -4.80 16.78
CA LEU A 80 -2.84 -5.41 16.84
C LEU A 80 -2.16 -5.11 18.17
N SER A 81 -1.37 -6.07 18.64
CA SER A 81 -0.54 -5.92 19.82
C SER A 81 0.94 -6.14 19.48
N LEU A 82 1.80 -5.35 20.12
CA LEU A 82 3.25 -5.54 20.10
C LEU A 82 3.65 -6.90 20.69
N THR A 83 2.88 -7.42 21.66
CA THR A 83 3.13 -8.74 22.24
C THR A 83 2.94 -9.84 21.19
N ASP A 84 1.89 -9.74 20.38
CA ASP A 84 1.59 -10.73 19.34
C ASP A 84 2.64 -10.67 18.23
N MET A 85 3.08 -9.46 17.89
CA MET A 85 4.18 -9.25 16.95
C MET A 85 5.50 -9.82 17.47
N MET A 86 5.83 -9.62 18.76
CA MET A 86 7.03 -10.19 19.38
C MET A 86 6.98 -11.71 19.49
N ALA A 87 5.79 -12.29 19.68
CA ALA A 87 5.60 -13.73 19.70
C ALA A 87 5.94 -14.40 18.36
N HIS A 88 5.85 -13.68 17.24
CA HIS A 88 6.25 -14.14 15.91
C HIS A 88 7.78 -13.98 15.65
N GLY A 89 8.52 -13.46 16.64
CA GLY A 89 9.96 -13.31 16.60
C GLY A 89 10.45 -12.06 15.88
N TRP A 90 11.75 -11.77 16.03
CA TRP A 90 12.41 -10.62 15.37
C TRP A 90 12.86 -10.93 13.94
N LEU A 91 12.88 -12.21 13.55
CA LEU A 91 13.37 -12.68 12.26
C LEU A 91 12.58 -12.11 11.06
N PRO A 92 11.23 -12.06 11.09
CA PRO A 92 10.46 -11.42 10.02
C PRO A 92 10.79 -9.94 9.84
N LEU A 93 11.03 -9.21 10.95
CA LEU A 93 11.43 -7.80 10.90
C LEU A 93 12.82 -7.63 10.27
N ALA A 94 13.79 -8.48 10.64
CA ALA A 94 15.11 -8.49 10.02
C ALA A 94 15.03 -8.83 8.52
N GLY A 95 14.17 -9.79 8.15
CA GLY A 95 13.86 -10.13 6.76
C GLY A 95 13.35 -8.92 5.98
N ILE A 96 12.40 -8.16 6.53
CA ILE A 96 11.87 -6.93 5.90
C ILE A 96 12.97 -5.89 5.68
N VAL A 97 13.82 -5.63 6.66
CA VAL A 97 14.95 -4.70 6.51
C VAL A 97 15.89 -5.18 5.40
N ALA A 98 16.21 -6.48 5.37
CA ALA A 98 17.04 -7.08 4.34
C ALA A 98 16.39 -6.96 2.95
N PHE A 99 15.10 -7.27 2.81
CA PHE A 99 14.37 -7.12 1.55
C PHE A 99 14.41 -5.69 1.05
N VAL A 100 14.17 -4.70 1.91
CA VAL A 100 14.24 -3.29 1.52
C VAL A 100 15.64 -2.92 1.02
N ALA A 101 16.69 -3.29 1.78
CA ALA A 101 18.06 -2.99 1.39
C ALA A 101 18.45 -3.69 0.08
N LEU A 102 18.16 -4.99 -0.05
CA LEU A 102 18.50 -5.79 -1.22
C LEU A 102 17.71 -5.38 -2.47
N THR A 103 16.44 -4.99 -2.34
CA THR A 103 15.67 -4.47 -3.47
C THR A 103 16.20 -3.12 -3.94
N ILE A 104 16.62 -2.22 -3.04
CA ILE A 104 17.23 -0.94 -3.42
C ILE A 104 18.57 -1.17 -4.12
N LEU A 105 19.46 -1.97 -3.53
CA LEU A 105 20.77 -2.28 -4.10
C LEU A 105 20.64 -3.05 -5.43
N GLY A 106 19.72 -4.00 -5.47
CA GLY A 106 19.35 -4.76 -6.66
C GLY A 106 18.80 -3.85 -7.76
N GLY A 107 17.93 -2.89 -7.44
CA GLY A 107 17.43 -1.90 -8.40
C GLY A 107 18.52 -1.00 -8.97
N MET A 108 19.46 -0.55 -8.13
CA MET A 108 20.66 0.17 -8.59
C MET A 108 21.51 -0.67 -9.55
N LEU A 109 21.67 -1.97 -9.29
CA LEU A 109 22.40 -2.89 -10.15
C LEU A 109 21.66 -3.17 -11.47
N ILE A 110 20.38 -3.57 -11.40
CA ILE A 110 19.52 -3.83 -12.56
C ILE A 110 19.46 -2.61 -13.48
N SER A 111 19.30 -1.41 -12.91
CA SER A 111 19.29 -0.15 -13.66
C SER A 111 20.62 0.09 -14.38
N ARG A 112 21.77 -0.13 -13.72
CA ARG A 112 23.10 -0.01 -14.35
C ARG A 112 23.30 -1.01 -15.48
N LEU A 113 22.90 -2.27 -15.29
CA LEU A 113 22.98 -3.31 -16.32
C LEU A 113 22.10 -2.98 -17.53
N ALA A 114 20.97 -2.31 -17.31
CA ALA A 114 20.08 -1.80 -18.36
C ALA A 114 20.55 -0.47 -18.99
N GLY A 115 21.76 -0.01 -18.69
CA GLY A 115 22.33 1.23 -19.25
C GLY A 115 21.71 2.52 -18.71
N ARG A 116 21.09 2.48 -17.52
CA ARG A 116 20.50 3.64 -16.82
C ARG A 116 21.35 4.06 -15.62
N SER A 117 21.06 5.24 -15.08
CA SER A 117 21.82 5.79 -13.96
C SER A 117 21.52 5.06 -12.65
N ALA A 118 22.49 5.05 -11.73
CA ALA A 118 22.29 4.52 -10.37
C ALA A 118 21.22 5.30 -9.61
N ASP A 119 21.10 6.62 -9.82
CA ASP A 119 20.04 7.44 -9.22
C ASP A 119 18.64 6.99 -9.71
N PHE A 120 18.51 6.57 -10.98
CA PHE A 120 17.26 6.00 -11.49
C PHE A 120 16.94 4.66 -10.80
N GLY A 121 17.93 3.79 -10.61
CA GLY A 121 17.73 2.52 -9.90
C GLY A 121 17.46 2.69 -8.42
N LEU A 122 18.02 3.71 -7.78
CA LEU A 122 17.70 4.10 -6.40
C LEU A 122 16.26 4.60 -6.30
N LEU A 123 15.79 5.38 -7.28
CA LEU A 123 14.41 5.86 -7.37
C LEU A 123 13.41 4.70 -7.53
N THR A 124 13.64 3.83 -8.53
CA THR A 124 12.73 2.71 -8.82
C THR A 124 12.80 1.63 -7.75
N GLY A 125 14.01 1.20 -7.36
CA GLY A 125 14.22 0.21 -6.31
C GLY A 125 13.67 0.67 -4.96
N GLY A 126 13.84 1.94 -4.60
CA GLY A 126 13.25 2.49 -3.37
C GLY A 126 11.73 2.61 -3.42
N ALA A 127 11.16 2.90 -4.60
CA ALA A 127 9.71 2.88 -4.80
C ALA A 127 9.15 1.46 -4.60
N VAL A 128 9.74 0.45 -5.26
CA VAL A 128 9.36 -0.97 -5.12
C VAL A 128 9.53 -1.45 -3.68
N ALA A 129 10.65 -1.12 -3.03
CA ALA A 129 11.02 -1.61 -1.71
C ALA A 129 10.11 -1.11 -0.56
N ILE A 130 9.55 0.11 -0.65
CA ILE A 130 8.91 0.77 0.51
C ILE A 130 7.39 0.87 0.33
N CYS A 131 6.92 1.89 -0.40
CA CYS A 131 5.50 2.23 -0.50
C CYS A 131 5.09 2.76 -1.88
N GLY A 132 5.86 2.43 -2.92
CA GLY A 132 5.55 2.78 -4.30
C GLY A 132 5.66 4.28 -4.53
N ALA A 133 4.52 4.92 -4.77
CA ALA A 133 4.46 6.30 -5.23
C ALA A 133 5.00 7.31 -4.21
N SER A 134 4.67 7.19 -2.92
CA SER A 134 5.17 8.13 -1.91
C SER A 134 6.68 8.01 -1.69
N ALA A 135 7.22 6.79 -1.79
CA ALA A 135 8.67 6.58 -1.74
C ALA A 135 9.37 7.18 -2.96
N ALA A 136 8.82 7.01 -4.17
CA ALA A 136 9.36 7.62 -5.38
C ALA A 136 9.44 9.16 -5.27
N LEU A 137 8.37 9.80 -4.79
CA LEU A 137 8.31 11.25 -4.58
C LEU A 137 9.27 11.73 -3.48
N ALA A 138 9.39 10.98 -2.38
CA ALA A 138 10.31 11.31 -1.30
C ALA A 138 11.77 11.19 -1.77
N ILE A 139 12.12 10.10 -2.45
CA ILE A 139 13.47 9.86 -2.95
C ILE A 139 13.84 10.89 -4.02
N SER A 140 12.94 11.20 -4.95
CA SER A 140 13.22 12.20 -5.99
C SER A 140 13.55 13.58 -5.42
N SER A 141 13.00 13.94 -4.25
CA SER A 141 13.29 15.22 -3.59
C SER A 141 14.73 15.38 -3.08
N VAL A 142 15.47 14.27 -2.92
CA VAL A 142 16.89 14.28 -2.49
C VAL A 142 17.85 13.80 -3.58
N LEU A 143 17.33 13.43 -4.75
CA LEU A 143 18.14 13.11 -5.92
C LEU A 143 18.66 14.39 -6.61
N PRO A 144 19.79 14.32 -7.34
CA PRO A 144 20.30 15.47 -8.06
C PRO A 144 19.28 15.90 -9.12
N LYS A 145 19.05 17.20 -9.22
CA LYS A 145 18.19 17.75 -10.27
C LYS A 145 18.78 17.36 -11.62
N SER A 146 17.94 16.80 -12.48
CA SER A 146 18.25 16.53 -13.87
C SER A 146 16.98 16.70 -14.70
N GLU A 147 17.12 16.98 -15.99
CA GLU A 147 15.97 17.13 -16.91
C GLU A 147 15.05 15.90 -16.91
N LYS A 148 15.59 14.72 -16.61
CA LYS A 148 14.85 13.46 -16.62
C LYS A 148 14.24 13.08 -15.26
N LEU A 149 14.57 13.78 -14.16
CA LEU A 149 14.15 13.37 -12.82
C LEU A 149 12.62 13.35 -12.65
N GLU A 150 11.94 14.40 -13.10
CA GLU A 150 10.48 14.50 -13.01
C GLU A 150 9.81 13.41 -13.84
N SER A 151 10.20 13.26 -15.10
CA SER A 151 9.68 12.21 -15.99
C SER A 151 9.95 10.81 -15.44
N ASN A 152 11.14 10.55 -14.91
CA ASN A 152 11.49 9.28 -14.27
C ASN A 152 10.64 9.02 -13.03
N THR A 153 10.34 10.05 -12.24
CA THR A 153 9.49 9.93 -11.04
C THR A 153 8.06 9.60 -11.43
N LEU A 154 7.48 10.34 -12.38
CA LEU A 154 6.13 10.06 -12.91
C LEU A 154 6.06 8.65 -13.49
N PHE A 155 7.06 8.27 -14.29
CA PHE A 155 7.17 6.93 -14.84
C PHE A 155 7.18 5.86 -13.73
N THR A 156 8.03 6.04 -12.73
CA THR A 156 8.16 5.11 -11.59
C THR A 156 6.83 4.97 -10.86
N VAL A 157 6.16 6.09 -10.55
CA VAL A 157 4.85 6.12 -9.88
C VAL A 157 3.82 5.33 -10.67
N VAL A 158 3.71 5.56 -11.98
CA VAL A 158 2.78 4.82 -12.84
C VAL A 158 3.09 3.32 -12.83
N ALA A 159 4.36 2.94 -13.02
CA ALA A 159 4.77 1.54 -13.07
C ALA A 159 4.48 0.80 -11.76
N VAL A 160 4.89 1.35 -10.61
CA VAL A 160 4.67 0.69 -9.31
C VAL A 160 3.20 0.63 -8.93
N THR A 161 2.40 1.65 -9.27
CA THR A 161 0.95 1.63 -9.06
C THR A 161 0.30 0.56 -9.92
N THR A 162 0.61 0.49 -11.21
CA THR A 162 0.03 -0.53 -12.10
C THR A 162 0.41 -1.94 -11.66
N LEU A 163 1.69 -2.18 -11.35
CA LEU A 163 2.15 -3.50 -10.88
C LEU A 163 1.50 -3.88 -9.55
N SER A 164 1.29 -2.92 -8.65
CA SER A 164 0.60 -3.17 -7.40
C SER A 164 -0.88 -3.46 -7.60
N THR A 165 -1.53 -2.86 -8.61
CA THR A 165 -2.92 -3.18 -8.97
C THR A 165 -3.02 -4.61 -9.50
N LEU A 166 -2.08 -5.00 -10.38
CA LEU A 166 -2.01 -6.37 -10.89
C LEU A 166 -1.77 -7.36 -9.74
N ALA A 167 -0.80 -7.07 -8.88
CA ALA A 167 -0.48 -7.89 -7.72
C ALA A 167 -1.67 -8.01 -6.75
N MET A 168 -2.42 -6.93 -6.52
CA MET A 168 -3.60 -6.93 -5.66
C MET A 168 -4.64 -7.98 -6.08
N VAL A 169 -4.83 -8.14 -7.40
CA VAL A 169 -5.79 -9.10 -7.96
C VAL A 169 -5.19 -10.50 -8.07
N LEU A 170 -3.92 -10.60 -8.49
CA LEU A 170 -3.30 -11.88 -8.84
C LEU A 170 -2.67 -12.62 -7.65
N TYR A 171 -2.09 -11.91 -6.68
CA TYR A 171 -1.35 -12.53 -5.58
C TYR A 171 -2.22 -13.39 -4.67
N PRO A 172 -3.45 -12.98 -4.26
CA PRO A 172 -4.33 -13.86 -3.50
C PRO A 172 -4.56 -15.22 -4.18
N VAL A 173 -4.79 -15.22 -5.49
CA VAL A 173 -5.00 -16.44 -6.29
C VAL A 173 -3.72 -17.27 -6.38
N LEU A 174 -2.58 -16.61 -6.63
CA LEU A 174 -1.28 -17.27 -6.75
C LEU A 174 -0.86 -17.93 -5.44
N PHE A 175 -1.00 -17.24 -4.30
CA PHE A 175 -0.57 -17.74 -3.00
C PHE A 175 -1.51 -18.82 -2.46
N ALA A 176 -2.80 -18.74 -2.76
CA ALA A 176 -3.73 -19.84 -2.51
C ALA A 176 -3.35 -21.10 -3.31
N ALA A 177 -2.95 -20.95 -4.57
CA ALA A 177 -2.49 -22.07 -5.40
C ALA A 177 -1.17 -22.70 -4.91
N LEU A 178 -0.33 -21.93 -4.19
CA LEU A 178 0.86 -22.43 -3.51
C LEU A 178 0.55 -23.13 -2.17
N GLY A 179 -0.70 -23.13 -1.72
CA GLY A 179 -1.11 -23.77 -0.46
C GLY A 179 -0.60 -23.06 0.79
N LEU A 180 -0.30 -21.76 0.71
CA LEU A 180 0.18 -20.98 1.84
C LEU A 180 -0.95 -20.70 2.84
N ASP A 181 -0.61 -20.68 4.12
CA ASP A 181 -1.56 -20.29 5.16
C ASP A 181 -1.86 -18.78 5.14
N GLU A 182 -2.82 -18.33 5.96
CA GLU A 182 -3.25 -16.93 6.01
C GLU A 182 -2.14 -15.97 6.47
N ASN A 183 -1.29 -16.38 7.42
CA ASN A 183 -0.20 -15.54 7.93
C ASN A 183 0.92 -15.40 6.89
N GLN A 184 1.27 -16.51 6.24
CA GLN A 184 2.25 -16.57 5.15
C GLN A 184 1.77 -15.74 3.95
N THR A 185 0.52 -15.91 3.55
CA THR A 185 -0.11 -15.13 2.47
C THR A 185 -0.14 -13.65 2.82
N GLY A 186 -0.56 -13.30 4.04
CA GLY A 186 -0.56 -11.93 4.54
C GLY A 186 0.84 -11.31 4.52
N PHE A 187 1.84 -12.01 5.06
CA PHE A 187 3.24 -11.57 5.02
C PHE A 187 3.72 -11.33 3.59
N LEU A 188 3.50 -12.26 2.66
CA LEU A 188 3.92 -12.09 1.27
C LEU A 188 3.22 -10.90 0.61
N ILE A 189 1.90 -10.76 0.76
CA ILE A 189 1.14 -9.60 0.23
C ILE A 189 1.73 -8.29 0.76
N GLY A 190 1.95 -8.18 2.08
CA GLY A 190 2.53 -6.99 2.70
C GLY A 190 3.99 -6.73 2.32
N ALA A 191 4.78 -7.79 2.14
CA ALA A 191 6.20 -7.73 1.79
C ALA A 191 6.42 -7.34 0.33
N THR A 192 5.47 -7.62 -0.57
CA THR A 192 5.71 -7.55 -2.03
C THR A 192 4.85 -6.50 -2.75
N ILE A 193 3.61 -6.25 -2.34
CA ILE A 193 2.79 -5.20 -2.97
C ILE A 193 3.33 -3.81 -2.59
N HIS A 194 3.38 -2.87 -3.55
CA HIS A 194 4.03 -1.58 -3.35
C HIS A 194 3.14 -0.52 -2.70
N ASP A 195 1.82 -0.53 -2.87
CA ASP A 195 0.93 0.47 -2.27
C ASP A 195 0.18 -0.05 -1.04
N VAL A 196 -0.04 0.81 -0.04
CA VAL A 196 -0.74 0.43 1.21
C VAL A 196 -2.20 0.08 0.95
N ALA A 197 -2.89 0.83 0.08
CA ALA A 197 -4.30 0.58 -0.25
C ALA A 197 -4.48 -0.81 -0.87
N GLN A 198 -3.55 -1.17 -1.74
CA GLN A 198 -3.58 -2.41 -2.50
C GLN A 198 -3.17 -3.60 -1.64
N VAL A 199 -2.23 -3.42 -0.71
CA VAL A 199 -1.93 -4.41 0.34
C VAL A 199 -3.17 -4.70 1.18
N VAL A 200 -3.82 -3.66 1.69
CA VAL A 200 -5.00 -3.80 2.55
C VAL A 200 -6.11 -4.52 1.80
N GLY A 201 -6.47 -4.04 0.61
CA GLY A 201 -7.55 -4.66 -0.15
C GLY A 201 -7.24 -6.09 -0.60
N ALA A 202 -5.98 -6.43 -0.92
CA ALA A 202 -5.59 -7.80 -1.24
C ALA A 202 -5.59 -8.71 0.00
N GLY A 203 -4.99 -8.28 1.11
CA GLY A 203 -4.91 -9.08 2.33
C GLY A 203 -6.29 -9.41 2.90
N TYR A 204 -7.16 -8.41 3.05
CA TYR A 204 -8.53 -8.62 3.53
C TYR A 204 -9.47 -9.26 2.48
N SER A 205 -9.03 -9.42 1.24
CA SER A 205 -9.72 -10.28 0.27
C SER A 205 -9.43 -11.77 0.49
N VAL A 206 -8.38 -12.10 1.26
CA VAL A 206 -8.05 -13.47 1.66
C VAL A 206 -8.73 -13.79 2.99
N SER A 207 -8.39 -13.07 4.05
CA SER A 207 -9.00 -13.20 5.38
C SER A 207 -8.64 -11.99 6.27
N ASP A 208 -9.29 -11.88 7.44
CA ASP A 208 -8.92 -10.85 8.42
C ASP A 208 -7.50 -11.05 8.95
N THR A 209 -7.08 -12.29 9.20
CA THR A 209 -5.70 -12.64 9.62
C THR A 209 -4.68 -12.22 8.56
N ALA A 210 -4.93 -12.55 7.30
CA ALA A 210 -4.05 -12.18 6.19
C ALA A 210 -4.01 -10.66 6.00
N GLY A 211 -5.14 -9.97 6.11
CA GLY A 211 -5.22 -8.51 6.05
C GLY A 211 -4.43 -7.80 7.15
N ASP A 212 -4.52 -8.30 8.37
CA ASP A 212 -3.77 -7.80 9.53
C ASP A 212 -2.27 -7.97 9.34
N MET A 213 -1.83 -9.18 9.00
CA MET A 213 -0.43 -9.48 8.75
C MET A 213 0.13 -8.71 7.56
N ALA A 214 -0.63 -8.58 6.48
CA ALA A 214 -0.24 -7.81 5.31
C ALA A 214 -0.08 -6.32 5.64
N THR A 215 -1.04 -5.75 6.38
CA THR A 215 -1.00 -4.35 6.77
C THR A 215 0.18 -4.08 7.70
N LEU A 216 0.41 -4.93 8.70
CA LEU A 216 1.53 -4.81 9.61
C LEU A 216 2.87 -4.86 8.86
N THR A 217 3.08 -5.90 8.05
CA THR A 217 4.29 -6.09 7.24
C THR A 217 4.55 -4.89 6.33
N LYS A 218 3.49 -4.35 5.71
CA LYS A 218 3.60 -3.17 4.85
C LYS A 218 3.96 -1.91 5.63
N LEU A 219 3.35 -1.68 6.79
CA LEU A 219 3.62 -0.51 7.62
C LEU A 219 5.05 -0.54 8.19
N GLN A 220 5.59 -1.73 8.50
CA GLN A 220 7.00 -1.90 8.84
C GLN A 220 7.92 -1.42 7.69
N ARG A 221 7.60 -1.75 6.44
CA ARG A 221 8.33 -1.23 5.26
C ARG A 221 8.20 0.28 5.12
N VAL A 222 6.99 0.83 5.29
CA VAL A 222 6.74 2.28 5.23
C VAL A 222 7.56 3.03 6.30
N ALA A 223 7.69 2.45 7.49
CA ALA A 223 8.45 3.02 8.60
C ALA A 223 9.96 3.15 8.30
N LEU A 224 10.49 2.38 7.33
CA LEU A 224 11.89 2.46 6.90
C LEU A 224 12.17 3.65 5.97
N LEU A 225 11.15 4.35 5.47
CA LEU A 225 11.34 5.47 4.54
C LEU A 225 12.25 6.57 5.09
N PRO A 226 12.06 7.10 6.31
CA PRO A 226 12.94 8.14 6.84
C PRO A 226 14.39 7.66 7.01
N VAL A 227 14.58 6.38 7.37
CA VAL A 227 15.91 5.77 7.52
C VAL A 227 16.62 5.68 6.17
N VAL A 228 15.91 5.22 5.14
CA VAL A 228 16.42 5.18 3.77
C VAL A 228 16.72 6.59 3.27
N MET A 229 15.83 7.56 3.52
CA MET A 229 16.06 8.95 3.14
C MET A 229 17.32 9.53 3.79
N PHE A 230 17.48 9.30 5.09
CA PHE A 230 18.67 9.73 5.82
C PHE A 230 19.94 9.09 5.26
N ALA A 231 19.92 7.77 4.99
CA ALA A 231 21.04 7.07 4.39
C ALA A 231 21.43 7.65 3.02
N ILE A 232 20.45 7.96 2.15
CA ILE A 232 20.71 8.58 0.84
C ILE A 232 21.39 9.94 1.00
N VAL A 233 20.91 10.79 1.91
CA VAL A 233 21.48 12.12 2.17
C VAL A 233 22.90 12.03 2.73
N ALA A 234 23.11 11.17 3.73
CA ALA A 234 24.39 10.98 4.40
C ALA A 234 25.47 10.42 3.47
N LEU A 235 25.14 9.37 2.72
CA LEU A 235 26.08 8.71 1.79
C LEU A 235 26.41 9.58 0.58
N SER A 236 25.46 10.40 0.13
CA SER A 236 25.68 11.27 -1.02
C SER A 236 26.34 12.60 -0.67
N ARG A 237 26.60 12.88 0.63
CA ARG A 237 27.05 14.20 1.16
C ARG A 237 26.22 15.37 0.61
N ARG A 238 24.92 15.15 0.37
CA ARG A 238 24.04 16.12 -0.27
C ARG A 238 23.51 17.10 0.77
N SER A 239 23.98 18.34 0.76
CA SER A 239 23.45 19.43 1.59
C SER A 239 22.16 19.99 1.01
N GLY A 240 21.06 19.94 1.78
CA GLY A 240 19.79 20.62 1.44
C GLY A 240 18.57 19.73 1.14
N GLY A 241 18.70 18.41 1.21
CA GLY A 241 17.56 17.49 1.08
C GLY A 241 16.75 17.44 2.39
N GLN A 242 15.43 17.65 2.31
CA GLN A 242 14.55 17.54 3.48
C GLN A 242 14.18 16.06 3.68
N ALA A 243 14.43 15.52 4.87
CA ALA A 243 14.04 14.15 5.19
C ALA A 243 12.50 14.01 5.15
N ALA A 244 12.01 12.96 4.49
CA ALA A 244 10.58 12.67 4.49
C ALA A 244 10.12 12.28 5.91
N GLY A 245 9.11 12.97 6.43
CA GLY A 245 8.49 12.63 7.71
C GLY A 245 7.67 11.32 7.62
N LEU A 246 7.41 10.71 8.78
CA LEU A 246 6.51 9.56 8.86
C LEU A 246 5.08 9.99 8.51
N PRO A 247 4.35 9.21 7.71
CA PRO A 247 2.94 9.49 7.45
C PRO A 247 2.12 9.48 8.74
N TRP A 248 1.24 10.46 8.92
CA TRP A 248 0.44 10.59 10.16
C TRP A 248 -0.36 9.33 10.48
N PHE A 249 -0.85 8.59 9.47
CA PHE A 249 -1.65 7.39 9.68
C PHE A 249 -0.82 6.23 10.22
N LEU A 250 0.46 6.15 9.85
CA LEU A 250 1.41 5.19 10.43
C LEU A 250 1.66 5.55 11.90
N VAL A 251 1.84 6.83 12.21
CA VAL A 251 1.97 7.29 13.60
C VAL A 251 0.72 6.94 14.41
N GLY A 252 -0.47 7.23 13.87
CA GLY A 252 -1.75 6.87 14.50
C GLY A 252 -1.90 5.37 14.73
N PHE A 253 -1.54 4.55 13.74
CA PHE A 253 -1.51 3.10 13.85
C PHE A 253 -0.61 2.63 15.00
N VAL A 254 0.64 3.11 15.05
CA VAL A 254 1.61 2.72 16.08
C VAL A 254 1.14 3.15 17.47
N VAL A 255 0.57 4.35 17.60
CA VAL A 255 0.03 4.84 18.87
C VAL A 255 -1.13 3.97 19.35
N LEU A 256 -2.10 3.66 18.48
CA LEU A 256 -3.24 2.82 18.85
C LEU A 256 -2.82 1.39 19.19
N MET A 257 -1.86 0.83 18.45
CA MET A 257 -1.25 -0.48 18.74
C MET A 257 -0.54 -0.47 20.10
N ALA A 258 0.22 0.58 20.41
CA ALA A 258 0.89 0.71 21.71
C ALA A 258 -0.11 0.83 22.86
N LEU A 259 -1.17 1.66 22.71
CA LEU A 259 -2.24 1.76 23.70
C LEU A 259 -2.94 0.41 23.92
N ASN A 260 -3.17 -0.34 22.85
CA ASN A 260 -3.72 -1.69 22.92
C ASN A 260 -2.81 -2.65 23.69
N SER A 261 -1.53 -2.63 23.37
CA SER A 261 -0.49 -3.49 23.97
C SER A 261 -0.30 -3.23 25.47
N LEU A 262 -0.54 -2.00 25.91
CA LEU A 262 -0.49 -1.60 27.33
C LEU A 262 -1.77 -1.97 28.10
N GLY A 263 -2.76 -2.57 27.44
CA GLY A 263 -4.06 -2.88 28.05
C GLY A 263 -4.93 -1.64 28.33
N LEU A 264 -4.61 -0.49 27.72
CA LEU A 264 -5.34 0.76 27.94
C LEU A 264 -6.63 0.88 27.10
N VAL A 265 -6.87 -0.07 26.20
CA VAL A 265 -8.05 -0.12 25.34
C VAL A 265 -8.95 -1.26 25.81
N SER A 266 -10.16 -0.94 26.25
CA SER A 266 -11.17 -1.95 26.62
C SER A 266 -11.67 -2.71 25.39
N ASP A 267 -12.15 -3.93 25.59
CA ASP A 267 -12.65 -4.77 24.49
C ASP A 267 -13.82 -4.13 23.73
N ALA A 268 -14.70 -3.42 24.44
CA ALA A 268 -15.80 -2.67 23.81
C ALA A 268 -15.30 -1.56 22.88
N VAL A 269 -14.29 -0.79 23.32
CA VAL A 269 -13.68 0.25 22.47
C VAL A 269 -12.95 -0.39 21.30
N ARG A 270 -12.21 -1.49 21.54
CA ARG A 270 -11.52 -2.24 20.50
C ARG A 270 -12.50 -2.71 19.43
N ALA A 271 -13.63 -3.30 19.81
CA ALA A 271 -14.66 -3.78 18.88
C ALA A 271 -15.24 -2.64 18.03
N VAL A 272 -15.70 -1.55 18.66
CA VAL A 272 -16.28 -0.40 17.96
C VAL A 272 -15.29 0.25 16.99
N VAL A 273 -14.05 0.48 17.43
CA VAL A 273 -13.02 1.10 16.57
C VAL A 273 -12.64 0.16 15.42
N SER A 274 -12.62 -1.15 15.65
CA SER A 274 -12.38 -2.16 14.61
C SER A 274 -13.48 -2.17 13.56
N ASP A 275 -14.74 -2.12 13.98
CA ASP A 275 -15.88 -2.06 13.06
C ASP A 275 -15.89 -0.77 12.24
N VAL A 276 -15.63 0.37 12.88
CA VAL A 276 -15.46 1.65 12.18
C VAL A 276 -14.32 1.55 11.16
N SER A 277 -13.18 1.00 11.56
CA SER A 277 -12.05 0.78 10.65
C SER A 277 -12.45 -0.05 9.44
N ARG A 278 -13.11 -1.20 9.66
CA ARG A 278 -13.59 -2.09 8.59
C ARG A 278 -14.49 -1.35 7.60
N TRP A 279 -15.46 -0.58 8.06
CA TRP A 279 -16.35 0.21 7.18
C TRP A 279 -15.60 1.28 6.38
N LEU A 280 -14.65 1.99 7.01
CA LEU A 280 -13.80 2.96 6.33
C LEU A 280 -12.95 2.28 5.26
N LEU A 281 -12.36 1.14 5.57
CA LEU A 281 -11.53 0.37 4.64
C LEU A 281 -12.36 -0.13 3.45
N VAL A 282 -13.53 -0.72 3.66
CA VAL A 282 -14.38 -1.22 2.55
C VAL A 282 -14.81 -0.07 1.65
N THR A 283 -15.24 1.06 2.24
CA THR A 283 -15.56 2.29 1.48
C THR A 283 -14.37 2.79 0.67
N ALA A 284 -13.18 2.78 1.27
CA ALA A 284 -11.97 3.19 0.59
C ALA A 284 -11.57 2.24 -0.55
N ILE A 285 -11.69 0.93 -0.36
CA ILE A 285 -11.41 -0.09 -1.38
C ILE A 285 -12.44 -0.01 -2.51
N SER A 286 -13.72 0.27 -2.21
CA SER A 286 -14.72 0.59 -3.25
C SER A 286 -14.29 1.78 -4.10
N ALA A 287 -13.88 2.88 -3.48
CA ALA A 287 -13.38 4.05 -4.19
C ALA A 287 -12.09 3.75 -4.98
N LEU A 288 -11.19 2.94 -4.42
CA LEU A 288 -9.97 2.49 -5.11
C LEU A 288 -10.32 1.64 -6.34
N GLY A 289 -11.31 0.76 -6.24
CA GLY A 289 -11.86 0.00 -7.36
C GLY A 289 -12.37 0.93 -8.46
N VAL A 290 -13.16 1.96 -8.10
CA VAL A 290 -13.61 2.98 -9.06
C VAL A 290 -12.44 3.67 -9.74
N LYS A 291 -11.33 3.92 -9.04
CA LYS A 291 -10.14 4.52 -9.67
C LYS A 291 -9.33 3.55 -10.53
N THR A 292 -9.60 2.25 -10.43
CA THR A 292 -8.81 1.22 -11.08
C THR A 292 -9.34 0.95 -12.49
N SER A 293 -8.50 1.22 -13.49
CA SER A 293 -8.81 0.96 -14.90
C SER A 293 -8.06 -0.28 -15.39
N LEU A 294 -8.80 -1.32 -15.78
CA LEU A 294 -8.22 -2.53 -16.37
C LEU A 294 -7.48 -2.22 -17.68
N GLN A 295 -8.03 -1.30 -18.50
CA GLN A 295 -7.39 -0.90 -19.75
C GLN A 295 -6.03 -0.24 -19.51
N ALA A 296 -5.94 0.65 -18.51
CA ALA A 296 -4.68 1.31 -18.15
C ALA A 296 -3.63 0.32 -17.63
N MET A 297 -4.06 -0.77 -16.97
CA MET A 297 -3.15 -1.81 -16.47
C MET A 297 -2.40 -2.53 -17.60
N PHE A 298 -3.06 -2.75 -18.75
CA PHE A 298 -2.47 -3.40 -19.92
C PHE A 298 -1.75 -2.44 -20.88
N ALA A 299 -1.85 -1.12 -20.65
CA ALA A 299 -1.27 -0.09 -21.52
C ALA A 299 0.17 0.32 -21.15
N VAL A 300 0.82 -0.35 -20.19
CA VAL A 300 2.17 0.04 -19.72
C VAL A 300 3.22 -0.28 -20.77
N GLY A 301 4.03 0.73 -21.13
CA GLY A 301 5.11 0.59 -22.12
C GLY A 301 6.18 -0.43 -21.70
N PRO A 302 6.58 -1.37 -22.59
CA PRO A 302 7.42 -2.53 -22.24
C PRO A 302 8.85 -2.16 -21.79
N ARG A 303 9.45 -1.14 -22.42
CA ARG A 303 10.83 -0.69 -22.12
C ARG A 303 10.97 -0.04 -20.74
N GLN A 304 9.86 0.48 -20.28
CA GLN A 304 9.71 1.29 -19.09
C GLN A 304 9.44 0.35 -17.90
N ALA A 305 8.48 -0.57 -18.05
CA ALA A 305 8.16 -1.57 -17.04
C ALA A 305 9.32 -2.52 -16.69
N ALA A 306 10.20 -2.87 -17.64
CA ALA A 306 11.15 -3.96 -17.45
C ALA A 306 12.04 -3.86 -16.19
N ILE A 307 12.56 -2.66 -15.86
CA ILE A 307 13.41 -2.48 -14.67
C ILE A 307 12.58 -2.65 -13.40
N VAL A 308 11.43 -1.97 -13.30
CA VAL A 308 10.54 -2.02 -12.14
C VAL A 308 9.95 -3.43 -11.97
N VAL A 309 9.63 -4.12 -13.06
CA VAL A 309 9.20 -5.53 -13.06
C VAL A 309 10.32 -6.42 -12.55
N GLY A 310 11.56 -6.23 -13.02
CA GLY A 310 12.72 -6.97 -12.52
C GLY A 310 12.95 -6.78 -11.02
N GLU A 311 12.83 -5.55 -10.53
CA GLU A 311 12.90 -5.22 -9.10
C GLU A 311 11.73 -5.83 -8.30
N THR A 312 10.52 -5.81 -8.85
CA THR A 312 9.32 -6.40 -8.25
C THR A 312 9.46 -7.92 -8.14
N LEU A 313 9.92 -8.57 -9.21
CA LEU A 313 10.19 -10.00 -9.24
C LEU A 313 11.33 -10.38 -8.28
N LEU A 314 12.40 -9.57 -8.21
CA LEU A 314 13.47 -9.76 -7.23
C LEU A 314 12.90 -9.75 -5.80
N LEU A 315 12.10 -8.74 -5.45
CA LEU A 315 11.45 -8.66 -4.14
C LEU A 315 10.53 -9.85 -3.88
N LEU A 316 9.69 -10.21 -4.86
CA LEU A 316 8.78 -11.36 -4.76
C LEU A 316 9.54 -12.66 -4.53
N LEU A 317 10.60 -12.93 -5.30
CA LEU A 317 11.40 -14.15 -5.18
C LEU A 317 12.11 -14.23 -3.83
N MET A 318 12.67 -13.13 -3.33
CA MET A 318 13.29 -13.09 -2.00
C MET A 318 12.27 -13.35 -0.89
N ALA A 319 11.12 -12.69 -0.94
CA ALA A 319 10.07 -12.85 0.06
C ALA A 319 9.47 -14.27 0.04
N THR A 320 9.15 -14.80 -1.13
CA THR A 320 8.65 -16.17 -1.29
C THR A 320 9.70 -17.20 -0.86
N GLY A 321 10.96 -17.03 -1.24
CA GLY A 321 12.05 -17.90 -0.81
C GLY A 321 12.22 -17.92 0.72
N TYR A 322 12.09 -16.77 1.37
CA TYR A 322 12.08 -16.69 2.84
C TYR A 322 10.90 -17.45 3.45
N VAL A 323 9.67 -17.22 2.96
CA VAL A 323 8.48 -17.92 3.49
C VAL A 323 8.58 -19.44 3.31
N LEU A 324 8.99 -19.89 2.13
CA LEU A 324 9.17 -21.33 1.85
C LEU A 324 10.29 -21.96 2.70
N SER A 325 11.29 -21.18 3.13
CA SER A 325 12.35 -21.69 4.02
C SER A 325 11.90 -21.89 5.47
N LEU A 326 10.74 -21.34 5.84
CA LEU A 326 10.14 -21.48 7.17
C LEU A 326 9.08 -22.59 7.24
N MET A 327 8.76 -23.23 6.11
CA MET A 327 7.84 -24.37 5.99
C MET A 327 8.59 -25.69 6.20
#